data_AF-A0A453HYJ7-F1
#
_entry.id   AF-A0A453HYJ7-F1
#
_cell.length_a   1.000
_cell.length_b   1.000
_cell.length_c   1.000
_cell.angle_alpha   90.00
_cell.angle_beta   90.00
_cell.angle_gamma   90.00
#
_symmetry.space_group_name_H-M   'P 1'
#
loop_
_entity.id
_entity.type
_entity.pdbx_description
1 polymer ?
#
loop_
_entity_poly.entity_id
_entity_poly.type
_entity_poly.pdbx_seq_one_letter_code
_entity_poly.pdbx_strand_id
1 'polypeptide(L)'
;MWFLERYLCVLKSYVRNRAHPEGSIAEAHLADECMMFCSRYIDGFATKHNRPSRNDDDDEAVDVEQGSTLFPSVGKPLGKPGNYVLRGLAKFQAHRYVLFNCSDVNPFFRAHTDEITSERDVSSNTVESIQHDKFKDWFKAHIIKLEKENGIGSINNDIRWLARGPVDAAKRYRAYNSRGYRFRPKRLDRASQNSGVVVRAKTSTYAAPDDAT
;
A
#
# COMPACT_ATOMS: atom_id res chain seq x y z
N MET A 1 -20.50 -20.24 15.65
CA MET A 1 -21.81 -19.56 15.76
C MET A 1 -22.09 -18.60 14.59
N TRP A 2 -21.09 -17.87 14.06
CA TRP A 2 -21.27 -16.88 12.97
C TRP A 2 -21.68 -17.44 11.58
N PHE A 3 -21.36 -18.69 11.26
CA PHE A 3 -21.66 -19.28 9.94
C PHE A 3 -23.16 -19.55 9.77
N LEU A 4 -23.81 -20.03 10.84
CA LEU A 4 -25.23 -20.36 10.82
C LEU A 4 -26.09 -19.11 10.62
N GLU A 5 -25.76 -18.02 11.31
CA GLU A 5 -26.48 -16.74 11.20
C GLU A 5 -26.37 -16.12 9.80
N ARG A 6 -25.17 -16.17 9.19
CA ARG A 6 -24.99 -15.70 7.81
C ARG A 6 -25.77 -16.54 6.82
N TYR A 7 -25.78 -17.86 7.01
CA TYR A 7 -26.55 -18.77 6.17
C TYR A 7 -28.06 -18.51 6.28
N LEU A 8 -28.59 -18.37 7.50
CA LEU A 8 -30.00 -18.02 7.72
C LEU A 8 -30.38 -16.65 7.14
N CYS A 9 -29.46 -15.68 7.16
CA CYS A 9 -29.66 -14.39 6.52
C CYS A 9 -29.80 -14.52 4.99
N VAL A 10 -29.01 -15.40 4.36
CA VAL A 10 -29.13 -15.72 2.93
C VAL A 10 -30.47 -16.39 2.64
N LEU A 11 -30.85 -17.43 3.39
CA LEU A 11 -32.14 -18.11 3.22
C LEU A 11 -33.32 -17.15 3.37
N LYS A 12 -33.25 -16.22 4.33
CA LYS A 12 -34.27 -15.18 4.50
C LYS A 12 -34.40 -14.29 3.27
N SER A 13 -33.30 -14.00 2.57
CA SER A 13 -33.34 -13.21 1.32
C SER A 13 -33.98 -13.96 0.14
N TYR A 14 -34.12 -15.29 0.24
CA TYR A 14 -34.75 -16.14 -0.79
C TYR A 14 -36.27 -16.23 -0.66
N VAL A 15 -36.84 -15.83 0.48
CA VAL A 15 -38.29 -15.81 0.70
C VAL A 15 -38.92 -14.62 -0.04
N ARG A 16 -39.37 -14.85 -1.27
CA ARG A 16 -40.16 -13.92 -2.10
C ARG A 16 -41.66 -14.06 -1.83
N ASN A 17 -42.14 -15.28 -1.60
CA ASN A 17 -43.52 -15.55 -1.20
C ASN A 17 -43.59 -15.97 0.28
N ARG A 18 -44.17 -15.12 1.13
CA ARG A 18 -44.30 -15.40 2.57
C ARG A 18 -45.40 -16.41 2.89
N ALA A 19 -46.34 -16.68 1.99
CA ALA A 19 -47.38 -17.70 2.17
C ALA A 19 -46.81 -19.12 2.00
N HIS A 20 -45.72 -19.27 1.25
CA HIS A 20 -45.02 -20.54 1.01
C HIS A 20 -43.50 -20.35 1.08
N PRO A 21 -42.95 -20.12 2.30
CA PRO A 21 -41.55 -19.76 2.45
C PRO A 21 -40.58 -20.87 2.04
N GLU A 22 -40.91 -22.14 2.30
CA GLU A 22 -40.06 -23.28 1.93
C GLU A 22 -39.97 -23.44 0.41
N GLY A 23 -41.11 -23.35 -0.29
CA GLY A 23 -41.16 -23.41 -1.75
C GLY A 23 -40.40 -22.24 -2.39
N SER A 24 -40.55 -21.04 -1.84
CA SER A 24 -39.81 -19.87 -2.31
C SER A 24 -38.29 -20.00 -2.10
N ILE A 25 -37.85 -20.60 -1.00
CA ILE A 25 -36.42 -20.85 -0.74
C ILE A 25 -35.89 -21.90 -1.74
N ALA A 26 -36.61 -23.00 -1.94
CA ALA A 26 -36.21 -24.06 -2.86
C ALA A 26 -36.07 -23.56 -4.30
N GLU A 27 -37.05 -22.79 -4.79
CA GLU A 27 -37.02 -22.20 -6.12
C GLU A 27 -35.83 -21.24 -6.31
N ALA A 28 -35.60 -20.36 -5.34
CA ALA A 28 -34.48 -19.41 -5.39
C ALA A 28 -33.11 -20.11 -5.34
N HIS A 29 -32.99 -21.19 -4.55
CA HIS A 29 -31.78 -22.01 -4.53
C HIS A 29 -31.51 -22.66 -5.89
N LEU A 30 -32.53 -23.26 -6.50
CA LEU A 30 -32.40 -23.86 -7.84
C LEU A 30 -31.96 -22.81 -8.87
N ALA A 31 -32.57 -21.63 -8.85
CA ALA A 31 -32.17 -20.53 -9.72
C ALA A 31 -30.71 -20.08 -9.49
N ASP A 32 -30.26 -19.99 -8.24
CA ASP A 32 -28.88 -19.60 -7.92
C ASP A 32 -27.87 -20.65 -8.41
N GLU A 33 -28.17 -21.95 -8.27
CA GLU A 33 -27.35 -23.04 -8.79
C GLU A 33 -27.29 -23.04 -10.32
N CYS A 34 -28.41 -22.85 -11.00
CA CYS A 34 -28.44 -22.73 -12.46
C CYS A 34 -27.60 -21.54 -12.95
N MET A 35 -27.73 -20.38 -12.31
CA MET A 35 -26.92 -19.20 -12.64
C MET A 35 -25.43 -19.42 -12.36
N MET A 36 -25.10 -20.11 -11.26
CA MET A 36 -23.72 -20.51 -10.94
C MET A 36 -23.15 -21.46 -11.99
N PHE A 37 -23.94 -22.42 -12.47
CA PHE A 37 -23.53 -23.32 -13.55
C PHE A 37 -23.26 -22.54 -14.84
N CYS A 38 -24.21 -21.69 -15.28
CA CYS A 38 -24.05 -20.85 -16.46
C CYS A 38 -22.82 -19.94 -16.36
N SER A 39 -22.52 -19.39 -15.17
CA SER A 39 -21.36 -18.52 -14.96
C SER A 39 -20.00 -19.15 -15.28
N ARG A 40 -19.92 -20.48 -15.36
CA ARG A 40 -18.68 -21.20 -15.72
C ARG A 40 -18.45 -21.30 -17.23
N TYR A 41 -19.50 -21.13 -18.03
CA TYR A 41 -19.46 -21.38 -19.48
C TYR A 41 -19.65 -20.12 -20.31
N ILE A 42 -20.23 -19.09 -19.72
CA ILE A 42 -20.40 -17.81 -20.39
C ILE A 42 -19.33 -16.88 -19.78
N ASP A 43 -18.54 -16.22 -20.63
CA ASP A 43 -17.53 -15.22 -20.24
C ASP A 43 -17.98 -13.78 -20.55
N GLY A 44 -17.45 -12.78 -19.83
CA GLY A 44 -17.68 -11.36 -20.10
C GLY A 44 -18.80 -10.64 -19.31
N PHE A 45 -19.43 -11.27 -18.32
CA PHE A 45 -20.37 -10.59 -17.40
C PHE A 45 -20.05 -10.84 -15.93
N ALA A 46 -20.39 -9.85 -15.10
CA ALA A 46 -20.16 -9.86 -13.66
C ALA A 46 -21.10 -10.83 -12.93
N THR A 47 -20.56 -11.96 -12.49
CA THR A 47 -21.19 -13.02 -11.69
C THR A 47 -20.85 -12.85 -10.21
N LYS A 48 -21.52 -13.58 -9.31
CA LYS A 48 -21.15 -13.58 -7.88
C LYS A 48 -19.69 -14.02 -7.63
N HIS A 49 -19.10 -14.79 -8.55
CA HIS A 49 -17.79 -15.42 -8.37
C HIS A 49 -16.64 -14.66 -9.02
N ASN A 50 -16.89 -13.91 -10.11
CA ASN A 50 -15.87 -13.10 -10.79
C ASN A 50 -15.95 -11.61 -10.43
N ARG A 51 -16.93 -11.20 -9.59
CA ARG A 51 -17.05 -9.81 -9.17
C ARG A 51 -15.77 -9.39 -8.43
N PRO A 52 -15.12 -8.31 -8.88
CA PRO A 52 -13.94 -7.79 -8.20
C PRO A 52 -14.27 -7.50 -6.74
N SER A 53 -13.27 -7.68 -5.88
CA SER A 53 -13.41 -7.40 -4.45
C SER A 53 -13.96 -5.99 -4.21
N ARG A 54 -14.63 -5.76 -3.08
CA ARG A 54 -15.07 -4.40 -2.72
C ARG A 54 -13.90 -3.41 -2.54
N ASN A 55 -12.70 -3.93 -2.37
CA ASN A 55 -11.47 -3.16 -2.27
C ASN A 55 -10.61 -3.30 -3.53
N ASP A 56 -11.15 -3.89 -4.57
CA ASP A 56 -10.44 -4.01 -5.83
C ASP A 56 -10.19 -2.63 -6.39
N ASP A 57 -8.95 -2.46 -6.82
CA ASP A 57 -8.46 -1.20 -7.32
C ASP A 57 -8.50 -1.12 -8.83
N ASP A 58 -8.92 -2.19 -9.53
CA ASP A 58 -9.01 -2.31 -10.98
C ASP A 58 -7.78 -1.64 -11.63
N ASP A 59 -6.68 -2.40 -11.68
CA ASP A 59 -5.39 -1.92 -12.21
C ASP A 59 -5.44 -1.60 -13.73
N GLU A 60 -6.58 -1.84 -14.39
CA GLU A 60 -6.83 -1.72 -15.83
C GLU A 60 -7.08 -0.29 -16.36
N ALA A 61 -6.72 0.75 -15.62
CA ALA A 61 -6.85 2.13 -16.10
C ALA A 61 -5.71 3.03 -15.62
N VAL A 62 -4.48 2.72 -16.04
CA VAL A 62 -3.44 3.73 -16.14
C VAL A 62 -2.78 3.56 -17.49
N ASP A 63 -2.93 4.54 -18.38
CA ASP A 63 -2.11 4.67 -19.59
C ASP A 63 -0.63 4.49 -19.19
N VAL A 64 -0.09 3.31 -19.52
CA VAL A 64 1.28 2.91 -19.19
C VAL A 64 2.30 3.73 -19.99
N GLU A 65 1.85 4.54 -20.95
CA GLU A 65 2.76 5.18 -21.89
C GLU A 65 3.61 6.33 -21.29
N GLN A 66 3.26 6.90 -20.13
CA GLN A 66 3.95 8.10 -19.61
C GLN A 66 4.17 8.14 -18.08
N GLY A 67 3.85 7.07 -17.34
CA GLY A 67 4.04 7.00 -15.89
C GLY A 67 5.49 6.65 -15.49
N SER A 68 6.01 7.28 -14.43
CA SER A 68 7.23 6.80 -13.76
C SER A 68 7.05 5.35 -13.34
N THR A 69 8.03 4.49 -13.66
CA THR A 69 8.02 3.07 -13.24
C THR A 69 8.14 2.93 -11.72
N LEU A 70 8.75 3.92 -11.07
CA LEU A 70 8.93 3.98 -9.62
C LEU A 70 7.70 4.50 -8.87
N PHE A 71 6.90 5.36 -9.48
CA PHE A 71 5.70 5.95 -8.87
C PHE A 71 4.43 5.73 -9.71
N PRO A 72 4.02 4.47 -9.93
CA PRO A 72 2.76 4.20 -10.59
C PRO A 72 1.60 4.74 -9.74
N SER A 73 0.57 5.27 -10.41
CA SER A 73 -0.68 5.67 -9.75
C SER A 73 -1.47 4.42 -9.35
N VAL A 74 -1.07 3.79 -8.26
CA VAL A 74 -1.67 2.54 -7.77
C VAL A 74 -2.75 2.85 -6.75
N GLY A 75 -3.92 2.26 -6.94
CA GLY A 75 -5.00 2.26 -5.95
C GLY A 75 -6.03 3.36 -6.13
N LYS A 76 -7.17 3.21 -5.44
CA LYS A 76 -8.30 4.11 -5.54
C LYS A 76 -8.55 4.87 -4.23
N PRO A 77 -8.46 6.22 -4.23
CA PRO A 77 -8.85 7.01 -3.08
C PRO A 77 -10.37 6.96 -2.86
N LEU A 78 -10.79 6.88 -1.60
CA LEU A 78 -12.20 6.89 -1.22
C LEU A 78 -12.59 8.20 -0.52
N GLY A 79 -13.59 8.86 -1.11
CA GLY A 79 -14.13 10.13 -0.64
C GLY A 79 -13.39 11.36 -1.18
N LYS A 80 -13.89 12.55 -0.84
CA LYS A 80 -13.34 13.82 -1.31
C LYS A 80 -11.93 14.05 -0.74
N PRO A 81 -10.91 14.42 -1.57
CA PRO A 81 -9.60 14.78 -1.07
C PRO A 81 -9.68 16.02 -0.18
N GLY A 82 -8.95 15.99 0.94
CA GLY A 82 -8.62 17.17 1.72
C GLY A 82 -7.19 17.61 1.44
N ASN A 83 -6.95 18.91 1.38
CA ASN A 83 -5.59 19.45 1.33
C ASN A 83 -4.87 19.16 2.66
N TYR A 84 -3.61 18.78 2.57
CA TYR A 84 -2.76 18.51 3.72
C TYR A 84 -1.34 19.00 3.41
N VAL A 85 -0.63 19.42 4.46
CA VAL A 85 0.77 19.84 4.32
C VAL A 85 1.62 18.89 5.15
N LEU A 86 2.52 18.16 4.49
CA LEU A 86 3.46 17.23 5.10
C LEU A 86 4.63 18.04 5.69
N ARG A 87 4.71 18.13 7.02
CA ARG A 87 5.70 18.97 7.72
C ARG A 87 6.61 18.16 8.64
N GLY A 88 7.82 18.69 8.85
CA GLY A 88 8.76 18.24 9.89
C GLY A 88 9.03 16.73 9.87
N LEU A 89 8.83 16.10 11.02
CA LEU A 89 9.12 14.69 11.24
C LEU A 89 8.32 13.76 10.31
N ALA A 90 7.04 14.05 10.05
CA ALA A 90 6.21 13.22 9.18
C ALA A 90 6.73 13.20 7.73
N LYS A 91 7.24 14.35 7.26
CA LYS A 91 7.87 14.46 5.94
C LYS A 91 9.17 13.65 5.89
N PHE A 92 10.00 13.78 6.91
CA PHE A 92 11.25 13.04 7.03
C PHE A 92 11.01 11.53 7.07
N GLN A 93 10.10 11.07 7.92
CA GLN A 93 9.75 9.65 8.05
C GLN A 93 9.17 9.08 6.75
N ALA A 94 8.28 9.82 6.07
CA ALA A 94 7.69 9.38 4.80
C ALA A 94 8.76 9.25 3.70
N HIS A 95 9.62 10.26 3.54
CA HIS A 95 10.71 10.22 2.56
C HIS A 95 11.64 9.05 2.84
N ARG A 96 12.03 8.90 4.10
CA ARG A 96 12.92 7.85 4.55
C ARG A 96 12.32 6.46 4.32
N TYR A 97 11.05 6.26 4.66
CA TYR A 97 10.36 5.00 4.40
C TYR A 97 10.40 4.62 2.92
N VAL A 98 10.17 5.57 2.02
CA VAL A 98 10.25 5.33 0.57
C VAL A 98 11.66 4.93 0.15
N LEU A 99 12.70 5.64 0.62
CA LEU A 99 14.09 5.30 0.28
C LEU A 99 14.47 3.88 0.72
N PHE A 100 14.12 3.49 1.95
CA PHE A 100 14.46 2.17 2.50
C PHE A 100 13.67 1.00 1.89
N ASN A 101 12.53 1.26 1.26
CA ASN A 101 11.69 0.22 0.63
C ASN A 101 11.78 0.23 -0.91
N CYS A 102 12.64 1.08 -1.49
CA CYS A 102 12.82 1.18 -2.93
C CYS A 102 13.99 0.30 -3.38
N SER A 103 13.73 -0.66 -4.28
CA SER A 103 14.76 -1.57 -4.80
C SER A 103 15.88 -0.83 -5.55
N ASP A 104 15.51 0.26 -6.24
CA ASP A 104 16.44 1.01 -7.10
C ASP A 104 17.41 1.87 -6.29
N VAL A 105 17.14 2.06 -5.00
CA VAL A 105 18.01 2.77 -4.06
C VAL A 105 19.06 1.84 -3.42
N ASN A 106 18.87 0.51 -3.51
CA ASN A 106 19.79 -0.47 -2.93
C ASN A 106 21.27 -0.34 -3.34
N PRO A 107 21.61 -0.04 -4.61
CA PRO A 107 23.01 0.17 -5.00
C PRO A 107 23.66 1.33 -4.24
N PHE A 108 22.89 2.40 -4.00
CA PHE A 108 23.37 3.57 -3.26
C PHE A 108 23.50 3.30 -1.76
N PHE A 109 22.63 2.46 -1.20
CA PHE A 109 22.81 1.99 0.17
C PHE A 109 24.13 1.25 0.33
N ARG A 110 24.46 0.33 -0.59
CA ARG A 110 25.74 -0.38 -0.55
C ARG A 110 26.93 0.58 -0.65
N ALA A 111 26.89 1.50 -1.61
CA ALA A 111 27.94 2.51 -1.77
C ALA A 111 28.17 3.36 -0.51
N HIS A 112 27.09 3.77 0.18
CA HIS A 112 27.19 4.50 1.43
C HIS A 112 27.75 3.63 2.58
N THR A 113 27.33 2.37 2.68
CA THR A 113 27.86 1.42 3.65
C THR A 113 29.35 1.18 3.44
N ASP A 114 29.78 1.05 2.19
CA ASP A 114 31.18 0.88 1.81
C ASP A 114 32.00 2.13 2.15
N GLU A 115 31.45 3.33 1.93
CA GLU A 115 32.10 4.59 2.32
C GLU A 115 32.31 4.67 3.85
N ILE A 116 31.28 4.35 4.64
CA ILE A 116 31.36 4.35 6.12
C ILE A 116 32.41 3.35 6.63
N THR A 117 32.40 2.14 6.09
CA THR A 117 33.33 1.07 6.52
C THR A 117 34.76 1.29 6.04
N SER A 118 34.95 2.03 4.94
CA SER A 118 36.28 2.41 4.46
C SER A 118 36.93 3.52 5.30
N GLU A 119 36.13 4.45 5.83
CA GLU A 119 36.64 5.56 6.64
C GLU A 119 36.99 5.15 8.08
N ARG A 120 36.29 4.14 8.63
CA ARG A 120 36.44 3.68 10.01
C ARG A 120 36.11 2.20 10.12
N ASP A 121 36.85 1.49 10.96
CA ASP A 121 36.47 0.13 11.37
C ASP A 121 35.35 0.23 12.42
N VAL A 122 34.10 0.10 11.97
CA VAL A 122 32.91 0.33 12.80
C VAL A 122 32.04 -0.93 12.89
N SER A 123 31.53 -1.19 14.09
CA SER A 123 30.51 -2.20 14.36
C SER A 123 29.27 -2.04 13.46
N SER A 124 28.71 -3.17 13.02
CA SER A 124 27.51 -3.25 12.18
C SER A 124 26.32 -2.41 12.69
N ASN A 125 26.08 -2.39 14.00
CA ASN A 125 24.97 -1.60 14.58
C ASN A 125 25.18 -0.09 14.43
N THR A 126 26.43 0.36 14.46
CA THR A 126 26.75 1.77 14.30
C THR A 126 26.62 2.19 12.84
N VAL A 127 27.02 1.31 11.91
CA VAL A 127 26.83 1.50 10.47
C VAL A 127 25.35 1.64 10.14
N GLU A 128 24.49 0.77 10.69
CA GLU A 128 23.05 0.86 10.52
C GLU A 128 22.48 2.18 11.05
N SER A 129 22.90 2.63 12.23
CA SER A 129 22.45 3.91 12.80
C SER A 129 22.90 5.12 11.96
N ILE A 130 24.14 5.12 11.46
CA ILE A 130 24.64 6.18 10.58
C ILE A 130 23.89 6.18 9.26
N GLN A 131 23.64 5.01 8.68
CA GLN A 131 22.87 4.84 7.46
C GLN A 131 21.41 5.26 7.66
N HIS A 132 20.84 4.95 8.81
CA HIS A 132 19.51 5.37 9.21
C HIS A 132 19.38 6.91 9.23
N ASP A 133 20.37 7.62 9.77
CA ASP A 133 20.26 9.06 10.00
C ASP A 133 20.80 9.91 8.85
N LYS A 134 21.94 9.54 8.27
CA LYS A 134 22.66 10.38 7.29
C LYS A 134 22.38 10.04 5.84
N PHE A 135 21.86 8.84 5.54
CA PHE A 135 21.73 8.37 4.15
C PHE A 135 20.92 9.33 3.28
N LYS A 136 19.85 9.94 3.80
CA LYS A 136 19.02 10.88 3.04
C LYS A 136 19.84 12.07 2.52
N ASP A 137 20.67 12.65 3.37
CA ASP A 137 21.49 13.82 3.03
C ASP A 137 22.67 13.42 2.15
N TRP A 138 23.30 12.28 2.45
CA TRP A 138 24.36 11.70 1.61
C TRP A 138 23.86 11.38 0.21
N PHE A 139 22.72 10.71 0.08
CA PHE A 139 22.12 10.31 -1.19
C PHE A 139 21.85 11.53 -2.08
N LYS A 140 21.31 12.60 -1.50
CA LYS A 140 21.11 13.86 -2.21
C LYS A 140 22.43 14.45 -2.70
N ALA A 141 23.46 14.49 -1.85
CA ALA A 141 24.78 15.02 -2.22
C ALA A 141 25.46 14.17 -3.31
N HIS A 142 25.37 12.84 -3.19
CA HIS A 142 25.94 11.87 -4.12
C HIS A 142 25.33 12.01 -5.52
N ILE A 143 24.00 12.13 -5.62
CA ILE A 143 23.32 12.36 -6.91
C ILE A 143 23.73 13.70 -7.51
N ILE A 144 23.82 14.79 -6.73
CA ILE A 144 24.29 16.10 -7.23
C ILE A 144 25.73 16.02 -7.74
N LYS A 145 26.60 15.24 -7.07
CA LYS A 145 27.99 15.03 -7.50
C LYS A 145 28.05 14.29 -8.84
N LEU A 146 27.32 13.19 -8.97
CA LEU A 146 27.24 12.41 -10.21
C LEU A 146 26.68 13.22 -11.38
N GLU A 147 25.70 14.10 -11.14
CA GLU A 147 25.16 15.00 -12.17
C GLU A 147 26.21 15.99 -12.70
N LYS A 148 27.15 16.43 -11.85
CA LYS A 148 28.24 17.32 -12.25
C LYS A 148 29.32 16.60 -13.03
N GLU A 149 29.62 15.35 -12.67
CA GLU A 149 30.70 14.56 -13.27
C GLU A 149 30.29 13.95 -14.62
N ASN A 150 29.09 13.35 -14.68
CA ASN A 150 28.64 12.57 -15.85
C ASN A 150 27.57 13.29 -16.68
N GLY A 151 27.14 14.48 -16.25
CA GLY A 151 26.09 15.25 -16.88
C GLY A 151 24.67 14.86 -16.45
N ILE A 152 23.72 15.75 -16.72
CA ILE A 152 22.33 15.72 -16.22
C ILE A 152 21.57 14.46 -16.68
N GLY A 153 21.88 13.95 -17.87
CA GLY A 153 21.21 12.79 -18.50
C GLY A 153 21.77 11.42 -18.09
N SER A 154 22.83 11.35 -17.29
CA SER A 154 23.43 10.06 -16.90
C SER A 154 22.62 9.31 -15.84
N ILE A 155 21.67 9.98 -15.18
CA ILE A 155 20.91 9.43 -14.05
C ILE A 155 19.42 9.44 -14.39
N ASN A 156 18.73 8.34 -14.07
CA ASN A 156 17.29 8.25 -14.21
C ASN A 156 16.58 9.39 -13.43
N ASN A 157 15.64 10.06 -14.08
CA ASN A 157 14.85 11.16 -13.51
C ASN A 157 14.15 10.77 -12.20
N ASP A 158 13.69 9.53 -12.07
CA ASP A 158 12.98 9.07 -10.87
C ASP A 158 13.92 9.03 -9.65
N ILE A 159 15.18 8.62 -9.85
CA ILE A 159 16.22 8.62 -8.81
C ILE A 159 16.54 10.07 -8.40
N ARG A 160 16.57 10.99 -9.38
CA ARG A 160 16.77 12.43 -9.11
C ARG A 160 15.63 13.00 -8.26
N TRP A 161 14.39 12.63 -8.55
CA TRP A 161 13.23 13.07 -7.76
C TRP A 161 13.22 12.45 -6.36
N LEU A 162 13.57 11.17 -6.23
CA LEU A 162 13.77 10.51 -4.94
C LEU A 162 14.80 11.22 -4.06
N ALA A 163 15.92 11.65 -4.65
CA ALA A 163 16.97 12.36 -3.93
C ALA A 163 16.54 13.76 -3.42
N ARG A 164 15.63 14.43 -4.15
CA ARG A 164 15.07 15.73 -3.74
C ARG A 164 14.05 15.61 -2.60
N GLY A 165 13.37 14.48 -2.53
CA GLY A 165 12.36 14.19 -1.51
C GLY A 165 10.97 14.75 -1.84
N PRO A 166 9.99 14.48 -0.97
CA PRO A 166 8.59 14.79 -1.24
C PRO A 166 8.30 16.28 -1.19
N VAL A 167 7.26 16.69 -1.94
CA VAL A 167 6.69 18.04 -1.88
C VAL A 167 5.87 18.18 -0.60
N ASP A 168 5.78 19.40 -0.06
CA ASP A 168 5.03 19.68 1.17
C ASP A 168 3.52 19.53 0.97
N ALA A 169 3.01 19.87 -0.21
CA ALA A 169 1.60 19.75 -0.55
C ALA A 169 1.22 18.28 -0.78
N ALA A 170 0.29 17.78 0.02
CA ALA A 170 -0.21 16.41 -0.06
C ALA A 170 -1.75 16.38 -0.05
N LYS A 171 -2.32 15.31 -0.61
CA LYS A 171 -3.76 15.03 -0.51
C LYS A 171 -3.98 14.01 0.59
N ARG A 172 -4.98 14.27 1.44
CA ARG A 172 -5.41 13.35 2.51
C ARG A 172 -6.78 12.78 2.19
N TYR A 173 -6.92 11.48 2.35
CA TYR A 173 -8.16 10.74 2.10
C TYR A 173 -8.67 10.07 3.38
N ARG A 174 -9.97 9.76 3.42
CA ARG A 174 -10.59 9.04 4.55
C ARG A 174 -10.31 7.54 4.50
N ALA A 175 -10.19 7.00 3.31
CA ALA A 175 -9.73 5.65 3.06
C ALA A 175 -9.04 5.60 1.71
N TYR A 176 -8.19 4.61 1.51
CA TYR A 176 -7.49 4.36 0.25
C TYR A 176 -7.52 2.86 0.01
N ASN A 177 -7.96 2.43 -1.15
CA ASN A 177 -7.80 1.04 -1.55
C ASN A 177 -6.47 0.94 -2.32
N SER A 178 -5.64 -0.06 -2.00
CA SER A 178 -4.47 -0.40 -2.80
C SER A 178 -4.25 -1.92 -2.75
N ARG A 179 -4.07 -2.55 -3.92
CA ARG A 179 -3.78 -3.98 -4.08
C ARG A 179 -4.81 -4.88 -3.38
N GLY A 180 -6.10 -4.52 -3.44
CA GLY A 180 -7.17 -5.30 -2.81
C GLY A 180 -7.32 -5.07 -1.30
N TYR A 181 -6.48 -4.23 -0.69
CA TYR A 181 -6.56 -3.85 0.72
C TYR A 181 -7.14 -2.46 0.88
N ARG A 182 -7.96 -2.26 1.92
CA ARG A 182 -8.48 -0.94 2.28
C ARG A 182 -7.77 -0.39 3.49
N PHE A 183 -7.01 0.68 3.27
CA PHE A 183 -6.33 1.45 4.29
C PHE A 183 -7.28 2.51 4.86
N ARG A 184 -7.38 2.57 6.18
CA ARG A 184 -8.19 3.54 6.93
C ARG A 184 -7.41 4.06 8.13
N PRO A 185 -7.55 5.35 8.49
CA PRO A 185 -7.09 5.84 9.78
C PRO A 185 -7.75 5.06 10.90
N LYS A 186 -6.98 4.70 11.94
CA LYS A 186 -7.45 3.92 13.10
C LYS A 186 -8.73 4.48 13.75
N ARG A 187 -8.88 5.81 13.80
CA ARG A 187 -10.08 6.48 14.33
C ARG A 187 -11.38 6.18 13.55
N LEU A 188 -11.28 5.76 12.30
CA LEU A 188 -12.41 5.36 11.45
C LEU A 188 -12.56 3.84 11.38
N ASP A 189 -11.64 3.11 11.99
CA ASP A 189 -11.68 1.66 11.98
C ASP A 189 -12.71 1.17 13.00
N ARG A 190 -13.48 0.16 12.59
CA ARG A 190 -14.47 -0.46 13.48
C ARG A 190 -13.80 -1.67 14.11
N ALA A 191 -13.82 -1.77 15.44
CA ALA A 191 -13.34 -2.95 16.13
C ALA A 191 -14.05 -4.19 15.57
N SER A 192 -13.30 -5.03 14.86
CA SER A 192 -13.74 -6.35 14.38
C SER A 192 -12.94 -7.43 15.11
N GLN A 193 -13.44 -8.67 15.13
CA GLN A 193 -12.76 -9.79 15.80
C GLN A 193 -11.34 -10.08 15.27
N ASN A 194 -10.95 -9.51 14.13
CA ASN A 194 -9.64 -9.73 13.50
C ASN A 194 -8.68 -8.53 13.67
N SER A 195 -9.01 -7.59 14.54
CA SER A 195 -8.18 -6.41 14.82
C SER A 195 -6.97 -6.84 15.66
N GLY A 196 -5.81 -7.11 15.05
CA GLY A 196 -4.62 -7.58 15.78
C GLY A 196 -3.54 -8.29 14.98
N VAL A 197 -3.75 -8.54 13.68
CA VAL A 197 -2.67 -9.08 12.81
C VAL A 197 -1.66 -7.96 12.55
N VAL A 198 -0.52 -8.03 13.22
CA VAL A 198 0.59 -7.07 13.10
C VAL A 198 1.73 -7.73 12.32
N VAL A 199 2.28 -7.01 11.34
CA VAL A 199 3.53 -7.38 10.69
C VAL A 199 4.68 -6.97 11.62
N ARG A 200 5.46 -7.95 12.10
CA ARG A 200 6.72 -7.69 12.80
C ARG A 200 7.79 -7.32 11.76
N ALA A 201 8.26 -6.08 11.80
CA ALA A 201 9.45 -5.68 11.06
C ALA A 201 10.69 -6.44 11.61
N LYS A 202 11.61 -6.84 10.72
CA LYS A 202 12.90 -7.47 11.08
C LYS A 202 13.98 -6.45 11.48
N THR A 203 13.61 -5.20 11.72
CA THR A 203 14.58 -4.17 12.09
C THR A 203 14.77 -4.17 13.61
N SER A 204 16.02 -4.15 14.06
CA SER A 204 16.38 -3.82 15.44
C SER A 204 15.78 -2.44 15.77
N THR A 205 14.96 -2.38 16.80
CA THR A 205 14.26 -1.17 17.22
C THR A 205 15.28 -0.11 17.66
N TYR A 206 15.32 1.04 17.00
CA TYR A 206 16.06 2.25 17.43
C TYR A 206 15.10 3.28 18.04
N ALA A 207 14.14 2.84 18.87
CA ALA A 207 13.35 3.76 19.67
C ALA A 207 14.17 4.11 20.92
N ALA A 208 14.54 5.38 21.07
CA ALA A 208 15.00 5.88 22.36
C ALA A 208 13.82 5.85 23.35
N PRO A 209 14.03 5.56 24.63
CA PRO A 209 12.96 5.41 25.63
C PRO A 209 12.04 6.62 25.82
N ASP A 210 12.44 7.80 25.33
CA ASP A 210 11.78 9.07 25.66
C ASP A 210 10.69 9.53 24.66
N ASP A 211 10.51 8.85 23.52
CA ASP A 211 9.51 9.24 22.50
C ASP A 211 8.07 8.73 22.79
N ALA A 212 7.81 8.27 24.02
CA ALA A 212 6.51 7.77 24.46
C ALA A 212 5.91 8.64 25.57
N THR A 213 5.71 9.94 25.31
CA THR A 213 4.75 10.78 26.05
C THR A 213 4.03 11.75 25.12
#